data_AF-A0AAU0NZX2-F1
#
_entry.id   AF-A0AAU0NZX2-F1
#
_cell.length_a   1.000
_cell.length_b   1.000
_cell.length_c   1.000
_cell.angle_alpha   90.00
_cell.angle_beta   90.00
_cell.angle_gamma   90.00
#
_symmetry.space_group_name_H-M   'P 1'
#
loop_
_entity.id
_entity.type
_entity.pdbx_description
1 polymer ?
#
loop_
_entity_poly.entity_id
_entity_poly.type
_entity_poly.pdbx_seq_one_letter_code
_entity_poly.pdbx_strand_id
1 'polypeptide(L)'
;MRKNYKIKKTISVKHFISEFGENFSEHMKERLLDLEVRCVLTRKEEENILDLKHVEHTKYDCPSDNTSKEYVYGEFLAIDGSLYFSEKCIEGDEVMQSPITNVIYNSLSSTDMIFDEDNNAKKIDDSNIDYVIDTILTVCPEVSQRYLDILAEMTSHSESKLSNTIYTKTYH
;
A
#
# COMPACT_ATOMS: atom_id res chain seq x y z
N MET A 1 -31.82 -4.75 -6.34
CA MET A 1 -30.63 -4.10 -5.74
C MET A 1 -29.72 -5.18 -5.19
N ARG A 2 -28.54 -5.39 -5.79
CA ARG A 2 -27.53 -6.32 -5.27
C ARG A 2 -26.92 -5.71 -4.00
N LYS A 3 -26.73 -6.55 -2.97
CA LYS A 3 -26.25 -6.14 -1.64
C LYS A 3 -24.85 -5.53 -1.76
N ASN A 4 -24.64 -4.33 -1.21
CA ASN A 4 -23.32 -3.74 -1.01
C ASN A 4 -22.48 -4.71 -0.17
N TYR A 5 -21.52 -5.38 -0.79
CA TYR A 5 -20.43 -5.99 -0.05
C TYR A 5 -19.70 -4.84 0.67
N LYS A 6 -19.46 -4.97 1.98
CA LYS A 6 -18.66 -4.00 2.72
C LYS A 6 -17.25 -4.02 2.11
N ILE A 7 -16.92 -3.03 1.30
CA ILE A 7 -15.56 -2.82 0.79
C ILE A 7 -14.61 -2.84 1.97
N LYS A 8 -13.56 -3.67 1.88
CA LYS A 8 -12.55 -3.73 2.91
C LYS A 8 -11.71 -2.47 2.83
N LYS A 9 -11.86 -1.58 3.82
CA LYS A 9 -11.24 -0.25 3.85
C LYS A 9 -9.72 -0.27 4.02
N THR A 10 -9.18 -1.35 4.57
CA THR A 10 -7.75 -1.52 4.83
C THR A 10 -7.32 -2.89 4.35
N ILE A 11 -6.35 -2.95 3.44
CA ILE A 11 -5.86 -4.19 2.85
C ILE A 11 -4.32 -4.23 2.93
N SER A 12 -3.75 -5.43 3.00
CA SER A 12 -2.30 -5.59 2.90
C SER A 12 -1.84 -5.48 1.45
N VAL A 13 -0.54 -5.30 1.23
CA VAL A 13 0.04 -5.23 -0.12
C VAL A 13 -0.10 -6.58 -0.83
N LYS A 14 0.05 -7.69 -0.10
CA LYS A 14 -0.28 -9.03 -0.62
C LYS A 14 -1.72 -9.13 -1.13
N HIS A 15 -2.68 -8.57 -0.40
CA HIS A 15 -4.08 -8.59 -0.82
C HIS A 15 -4.31 -7.70 -2.04
N PHE A 16 -3.68 -6.52 -2.07
CA PHE A 16 -3.70 -5.63 -3.22
C PHE A 16 -3.17 -6.31 -4.49
N ILE A 17 -2.02 -6.98 -4.41
CA ILE A 17 -1.46 -7.75 -5.54
C ILE A 17 -2.43 -8.86 -5.97
N SER A 18 -3.05 -9.57 -5.02
CA SER A 18 -4.05 -10.59 -5.34
C SER A 18 -5.31 -10.03 -5.99
N GLU A 19 -5.69 -8.79 -5.69
CA GLU A 19 -6.91 -8.13 -6.19
C GLU A 19 -6.68 -7.47 -7.55
N PHE A 20 -5.53 -6.84 -7.77
CA PHE A 20 -5.26 -5.99 -8.93
C PHE A 20 -4.05 -6.40 -9.78
N GLY A 21 -3.21 -7.32 -9.28
CA GLY A 21 -1.91 -7.61 -9.86
C GLY A 21 -1.88 -8.70 -10.92
N GLU A 22 -3.01 -9.11 -11.49
CA GLU A 22 -3.06 -10.15 -12.53
C GLU A 22 -2.11 -9.85 -13.70
N ASN A 23 -2.08 -8.58 -14.12
CA ASN A 23 -1.26 -8.10 -15.25
C ASN A 23 0.09 -7.48 -14.82
N PHE A 24 0.40 -7.46 -13.52
CA PHE A 24 1.70 -6.97 -13.06
C PHE A 24 2.78 -7.99 -13.37
N SER A 25 3.97 -7.51 -13.73
CA SER A 25 5.14 -8.38 -13.87
C SER A 25 5.50 -9.01 -12.51
N GLU A 26 6.28 -10.10 -12.52
CA GLU A 26 6.79 -10.67 -11.28
C GLU A 26 7.71 -9.71 -10.53
N HIS A 27 8.55 -8.95 -11.26
CA HIS A 27 9.38 -7.90 -10.68
C HIS A 27 8.54 -6.86 -9.94
N MET A 28 7.47 -6.37 -10.56
CA MET A 28 6.59 -5.40 -9.90
C MET A 28 5.96 -5.96 -8.63
N LYS A 29 5.51 -7.22 -8.65
CA LYS A 29 4.93 -7.87 -7.46
C LYS A 29 5.96 -8.02 -6.35
N GLU A 30 7.17 -8.46 -6.67
CA GLU A 30 8.28 -8.58 -5.70
C GLU A 30 8.59 -7.22 -5.06
N ARG A 31 8.72 -6.17 -5.87
CA ARG A 31 9.01 -4.81 -5.38
C ARG A 31 7.86 -4.23 -4.54
N LEU A 32 6.61 -4.47 -4.92
CA LEU A 32 5.47 -4.10 -4.08
C LEU A 32 5.52 -4.81 -2.71
N LEU A 33 5.91 -6.08 -2.67
CA LEU A 33 5.98 -6.85 -1.42
C LEU A 33 7.02 -6.32 -0.42
N ASP A 34 8.01 -5.55 -0.84
CA ASP A 34 8.94 -4.88 0.08
C ASP A 34 8.23 -3.88 1.02
N LEU A 35 7.06 -3.37 0.61
CA LEU A 35 6.22 -2.53 1.44
C LEU A 35 5.41 -3.30 2.48
N GLU A 36 5.19 -4.62 2.33
CA GLU A 36 4.22 -5.41 3.10
C GLU A 36 4.44 -5.36 4.62
N VAL A 37 5.70 -5.29 5.06
CA VAL A 37 6.03 -5.29 6.49
C VAL A 37 5.71 -3.94 7.13
N ARG A 38 6.02 -2.84 6.43
CA ARG A 38 5.99 -1.48 6.99
C ARG A 38 4.73 -0.70 6.64
N CYS A 39 4.07 -1.08 5.57
CA CYS A 39 2.98 -0.30 4.99
C CYS A 39 1.68 -1.08 4.93
N VAL A 40 0.60 -0.31 4.82
CA VAL A 40 -0.75 -0.80 4.60
C VAL A 40 -1.44 0.09 3.57
N LEU A 41 -2.38 -0.49 2.82
CA LEU A 41 -3.17 0.23 1.83
C LEU A 41 -4.56 0.49 2.38
N THR A 42 -5.03 1.74 2.30
CA THR A 42 -6.39 2.12 2.69
C THR A 42 -7.16 2.70 1.54
N ARG A 43 -8.47 2.44 1.48
CA ARG A 43 -9.35 2.93 0.42
C ARG A 43 -10.65 3.49 0.99
N LYS A 44 -11.15 4.55 0.35
CA LYS A 44 -12.45 5.15 0.66
C LYS A 44 -13.55 4.47 -0.16
N GLU A 45 -14.11 5.17 -1.13
CA GLU A 45 -15.29 4.73 -1.87
C GLU A 45 -14.91 3.92 -3.10
N GLU A 46 -13.82 4.31 -3.76
CA GLU A 46 -13.30 3.63 -4.93
C GLU A 46 -12.44 2.43 -4.53
N GLU A 47 -12.68 1.29 -5.17
CA GLU A 47 -11.99 0.05 -4.85
C GLU A 47 -10.54 0.07 -5.32
N ASN A 48 -10.28 0.75 -6.43
CA ASN A 48 -9.03 0.77 -7.17
C ASN A 48 -8.11 1.95 -6.83
N ILE A 49 -8.51 2.85 -5.92
CA ILE A 49 -7.69 3.97 -5.43
C ILE A 49 -7.30 3.69 -3.98
N LEU A 50 -6.00 3.57 -3.71
CA LEU A 50 -5.50 3.15 -2.42
C LEU A 50 -4.35 4.02 -1.91
N ASP A 51 -4.55 4.60 -0.74
CA ASP A 51 -3.55 5.36 0.01
C ASP A 51 -2.57 4.43 0.71
N LEU A 52 -1.27 4.67 0.54
CA LEU A 52 -0.19 3.96 1.20
C LEU A 52 0.21 4.65 2.50
N LYS A 53 0.08 3.95 3.62
CA LYS A 53 0.32 4.46 4.97
C LYS A 53 1.24 3.55 5.76
N HIS A 54 1.81 4.06 6.86
CA HIS A 54 2.55 3.20 7.79
C HIS A 54 1.57 2.32 8.58
N VAL A 55 1.92 1.04 8.77
CA VAL A 55 1.02 0.07 9.41
C VAL A 55 0.70 0.39 10.88
N GLU A 56 1.59 1.12 11.56
CA GLU A 56 1.38 1.56 12.95
C GLU A 56 0.68 2.92 13.04
N HIS A 57 0.28 3.53 11.91
CA HIS A 57 -0.43 4.81 11.85
C HIS A 57 0.28 5.96 12.60
N THR A 58 1.61 6.06 12.42
CA THR A 58 2.45 7.06 13.07
C THR A 58 2.04 8.47 12.68
N LYS A 59 1.83 9.34 13.68
CA LYS A 59 1.47 10.75 13.48
C LYS A 59 2.68 11.66 13.64
N TYR A 60 2.69 12.74 12.87
CA TYR A 60 3.74 13.75 12.81
C TYR A 60 3.15 15.13 13.03
N ASP A 61 3.91 16.01 13.68
CA ASP A 61 3.49 17.38 13.89
C ASP A 61 3.26 18.08 12.54
N CYS A 62 2.10 18.69 12.39
CA CYS A 62 1.69 19.44 11.21
C CYS A 62 1.88 20.94 11.51
N PRO A 63 2.90 21.59 10.92
CA PRO A 63 3.27 22.96 11.29
C PRO A 63 2.18 24.00 10.95
N SER A 64 1.30 23.70 9.98
CA SER A 64 0.24 24.62 9.57
C SER A 64 -0.89 24.72 10.60
N ASP A 65 -1.16 23.64 11.34
CA ASP A 65 -2.42 23.47 12.07
C ASP A 65 -2.21 23.24 13.59
N ASN A 66 -0.97 23.18 14.10
CA ASN A 66 -0.65 22.76 15.49
C ASN A 66 -1.31 21.42 15.89
N THR A 67 -1.59 20.56 14.90
CA THR A 67 -2.13 19.20 15.08
C THR A 67 -1.08 18.17 14.71
N SER A 68 -1.32 16.90 15.04
CA SER A 68 -0.51 15.78 14.55
C SER A 68 -1.32 14.91 13.57
N LYS A 69 -0.76 14.70 12.38
CA LYS A 69 -1.40 13.99 11.25
C LYS A 69 -0.54 12.81 10.81
N GLU A 70 -1.19 11.75 10.33
CA GLU A 70 -0.52 10.62 9.70
C GLU A 70 -0.04 10.98 8.29
N TYR A 71 1.15 10.51 7.90
CA TYR A 71 1.58 10.64 6.51
C TYR A 71 0.96 9.58 5.60
N VAL A 72 0.53 10.04 4.42
CA VAL A 72 0.27 9.20 3.25
C VAL A 72 1.48 9.29 2.34
N TYR A 73 2.15 8.16 2.12
CA TYR A 73 3.41 8.09 1.38
C TYR A 73 3.22 8.01 -0.14
N GLY A 74 1.99 7.80 -0.59
CA GLY A 74 1.60 7.72 -2.00
C GLY A 74 0.16 7.25 -2.14
N GLU A 75 -0.43 7.44 -3.31
CA GLU A 75 -1.73 6.89 -3.69
C GLU A 75 -1.55 6.06 -4.96
N PHE A 76 -1.93 4.79 -4.89
CA PHE A 76 -1.87 3.86 -6.00
C PHE A 76 -3.23 3.74 -6.66
N LEU A 77 -3.22 3.76 -7.99
CA LEU A 77 -4.39 3.48 -8.80
C LEU A 77 -4.17 2.23 -9.65
N ALA A 78 -5.10 1.30 -9.57
CA ALA A 78 -5.11 0.08 -10.39
C ALA A 78 -6.21 0.17 -11.46
N ILE A 79 -5.85 0.52 -12.69
CA ILE A 79 -6.80 0.75 -13.78
C ILE A 79 -6.41 -0.10 -14.98
N ASP A 80 -7.35 -0.89 -15.51
CA ASP A 80 -7.16 -1.76 -16.67
C ASP A 80 -5.91 -2.66 -16.57
N GLY A 81 -5.64 -3.15 -15.35
CA GLY A 81 -4.48 -4.00 -15.04
C GLY A 81 -3.13 -3.29 -15.04
N SER A 82 -3.12 -1.95 -15.11
CA SER A 82 -1.92 -1.13 -14.96
C SER A 82 -1.92 -0.44 -13.60
N LEU A 83 -0.71 -0.23 -13.06
CA LEU A 83 -0.48 0.48 -11.82
C LEU A 83 -0.08 1.92 -12.11
N TYR A 84 -0.60 2.87 -11.32
CA TYR A 84 -0.25 4.28 -11.41
C TYR A 84 0.02 4.87 -10.03
N PHE A 85 0.86 5.90 -10.01
CA PHE A 85 1.16 6.74 -8.85
C PHE A 85 0.50 8.11 -9.01
N SER A 86 -0.35 8.48 -8.07
CA SER A 86 -1.03 9.78 -8.09
C SER A 86 -0.11 10.94 -7.74
N GLU A 87 -0.37 12.10 -8.32
CA GLU A 87 0.25 13.38 -7.96
C GLU A 87 -0.12 13.81 -6.55
N LYS A 88 -1.38 13.55 -6.17
CA LYS A 88 -1.97 13.95 -4.91
C LYS A 88 -2.45 12.73 -4.14
N CYS A 89 -2.36 12.80 -2.81
CA CYS A 89 -2.93 11.82 -1.91
C CYS A 89 -4.14 12.42 -1.19
N ILE A 90 -4.86 11.56 -0.47
CA ILE A 90 -5.85 12.02 0.50
C ILE A 90 -5.22 13.00 1.52
N GLU A 91 -5.92 14.12 1.75
CA GLU A 91 -5.64 15.04 2.84
C GLU A 91 -6.89 15.24 3.71
N GLY A 92 -6.69 15.59 4.98
CA GLY A 92 -7.78 15.89 5.91
C GLY A 92 -7.29 16.23 7.31
N ASP A 93 -8.19 16.10 8.29
CA ASP A 93 -7.90 16.43 9.69
C ASP A 93 -6.88 15.47 10.32
N GLU A 94 -6.89 14.20 9.90
CA GLU A 94 -6.09 13.12 10.49
C GLU A 94 -4.90 12.68 9.62
N VAL A 95 -4.88 13.10 8.36
CA VAL A 95 -3.91 12.61 7.35
C VAL A 95 -3.40 13.77 6.49
N MET A 96 -2.15 13.67 6.06
CA MET A 96 -1.53 14.61 5.14
C MET A 96 -0.59 13.89 4.17
N GLN A 97 -0.41 14.46 2.99
CA GLN A 97 0.54 13.95 2.01
C GLN A 97 1.97 14.08 2.52
N SER A 98 2.75 13.01 2.36
CA SER A 98 4.19 13.06 2.60
C SER A 98 4.88 13.87 1.50
N PRO A 99 5.86 14.75 1.83
CA PRO A 99 6.64 15.46 0.83
C PRO A 99 7.32 14.54 -0.20
N ILE A 100 7.55 13.27 0.16
CA ILE A 100 8.16 12.28 -0.74
C ILE A 100 7.29 11.99 -1.96
N THR A 101 5.97 12.10 -1.85
CA THR A 101 5.02 11.87 -2.96
C THR A 101 5.34 12.81 -4.11
N ASN A 102 5.61 14.09 -3.81
CA ASN A 102 5.99 15.08 -4.83
C ASN A 102 7.36 14.77 -5.46
N VAL A 103 8.31 14.25 -4.69
CA VAL A 103 9.62 13.86 -5.20
C VAL A 103 9.48 12.71 -6.19
N ILE A 104 8.69 11.70 -5.83
CA ILE A 104 8.43 10.53 -6.67
C ILE A 104 7.70 10.93 -7.94
N TYR A 105 6.58 11.64 -7.81
CA TYR A 105 5.75 12.00 -8.96
C TYR A 105 6.53 12.80 -10.02
N ASN A 106 7.35 13.76 -9.58
CA ASN A 106 8.10 14.64 -10.47
C ASN A 106 9.27 13.95 -11.18
N SER A 107 9.76 12.82 -10.67
CA SER A 107 10.85 12.07 -11.32
C SER A 107 10.34 11.03 -12.32
N LEU A 108 9.07 10.63 -12.22
CA LEU A 108 8.43 9.75 -13.21
C LEU A 108 8.30 10.47 -14.55
N SER A 109 8.79 9.84 -15.61
CA SER A 109 8.81 10.38 -16.98
C SER A 109 7.65 9.91 -17.85
N SER A 110 6.77 9.04 -17.33
CA SER A 110 5.58 8.58 -18.03
C SER A 110 4.58 9.71 -18.23
N THR A 111 3.78 9.62 -19.29
CA THR A 111 2.74 10.59 -19.61
C THR A 111 1.70 10.61 -18.49
N ASP A 112 1.31 11.81 -18.09
CA ASP A 112 0.22 12.01 -17.13
C ASP A 112 -1.08 11.42 -17.68
N MET A 113 -1.78 10.67 -16.84
CA MET A 113 -3.15 10.23 -17.05
C MET A 113 -4.04 11.00 -16.08
N ILE A 114 -4.98 11.77 -16.62
CA ILE A 114 -6.04 12.40 -15.83
C ILE A 114 -7.05 11.30 -15.48
N PHE A 115 -7.30 11.08 -14.20
CA PHE A 115 -8.19 10.00 -13.72
C PHE A 115 -9.37 10.50 -12.88
N ASP A 116 -9.29 11.71 -12.34
CA ASP A 116 -10.35 12.44 -11.65
C ASP A 116 -10.19 13.94 -12.00
N GLU A 117 -11.24 14.74 -11.89
CA GLU A 117 -11.44 16.05 -12.57
C GLU A 117 -10.26 17.03 -12.50
N ASP A 118 -9.32 16.87 -11.55
CA ASP A 118 -8.04 17.60 -11.48
C ASP A 118 -6.86 16.78 -10.87
N ASN A 119 -6.93 15.45 -10.92
CA ASN A 119 -5.88 14.56 -10.41
C ASN A 119 -5.18 13.80 -11.54
N ASN A 120 -3.86 13.93 -11.56
CA ASN A 120 -3.00 13.26 -12.50
C ASN A 120 -2.34 12.06 -11.82
N ALA A 121 -2.15 10.99 -12.58
CA ALA A 121 -1.34 9.86 -12.18
C ALA A 121 -0.36 9.48 -13.27
N LYS A 122 0.79 8.95 -12.86
CA LYS A 122 1.83 8.47 -13.76
C LYS A 122 1.99 6.97 -13.63
N LYS A 123 2.16 6.30 -14.76
CA LYS A 123 2.25 4.84 -14.80
C LYS A 123 3.50 4.34 -14.07
N ILE A 124 3.31 3.32 -13.25
CA ILE A 124 4.38 2.51 -12.66
C ILE A 124 4.55 1.24 -13.50
N ASP A 125 5.78 0.93 -13.86
CA ASP A 125 6.16 -0.30 -14.56
C ASP A 125 7.58 -0.75 -14.15
N ASP A 126 8.09 -1.80 -14.79
CA ASP A 126 9.40 -2.37 -14.51
C ASP A 126 10.56 -1.36 -14.62
N SER A 127 10.39 -0.27 -15.38
CA SER A 127 11.45 0.73 -15.55
C SER A 127 11.59 1.68 -14.37
N ASN A 128 10.57 1.81 -13.53
CA ASN A 128 10.53 2.84 -12.48
C ASN A 128 10.07 2.35 -11.11
N ILE A 129 9.53 1.12 -10.99
CA ILE A 129 9.02 0.61 -9.71
C ILE A 129 10.10 0.54 -8.62
N ASP A 130 11.34 0.18 -8.97
CA ASP A 130 12.44 0.15 -8.01
C ASP A 130 12.63 1.50 -7.33
N TYR A 131 12.69 2.56 -8.13
CA TYR A 131 12.82 3.91 -7.65
C TYR A 131 11.64 4.33 -6.77
N VAL A 132 10.40 4.03 -7.19
CA VAL A 132 9.20 4.39 -6.42
C VAL A 132 9.25 3.75 -5.02
N ILE A 133 9.48 2.43 -4.98
CA ILE A 133 9.48 1.66 -3.73
C ILE A 133 10.65 2.06 -2.83
N ASP A 134 11.86 2.15 -3.36
CA ASP A 134 13.04 2.53 -2.57
C ASP A 134 12.87 3.92 -1.98
N THR A 135 12.36 4.86 -2.78
CA THR A 135 12.16 6.25 -2.36
C THR A 135 11.14 6.34 -1.22
N ILE A 136 10.02 5.60 -1.29
CA ILE A 136 9.06 5.48 -0.19
C ILE A 136 9.75 4.91 1.06
N LEU A 137 10.49 3.82 0.91
CA LEU A 137 11.12 3.13 2.02
C LEU A 137 12.21 3.96 2.71
N THR A 138 12.81 4.94 2.02
CA THR A 138 13.80 5.86 2.64
C THR A 138 13.22 6.77 3.72
N VAL A 139 11.92 7.10 3.65
CA VAL A 139 11.27 8.05 4.57
C VAL A 139 10.19 7.41 5.44
N CYS A 140 9.59 6.31 4.99
CA CYS A 140 8.69 5.55 5.84
C CYS A 140 9.54 4.97 7.00
N PRO A 141 9.07 5.02 8.25
CA PRO A 141 9.85 4.51 9.38
C PRO A 141 9.86 2.97 9.38
N GLU A 142 10.85 2.41 10.08
CA GLU A 142 10.80 1.02 10.49
C GLU A 142 9.68 0.80 11.52
N VAL A 143 9.11 -0.40 11.50
CA VAL A 143 8.07 -0.81 12.46
C VAL A 143 8.67 -1.10 13.83
N SER A 144 7.86 -0.99 14.88
CA SER A 144 8.31 -1.35 16.23
C SER A 144 8.67 -2.84 16.37
N GLN A 145 9.59 -3.15 17.29
CA GLN A 145 9.92 -4.54 17.63
C GLN A 145 8.67 -5.32 18.06
N ARG A 146 7.76 -4.67 18.79
CA ARG A 146 6.50 -5.27 19.21
C ARG A 146 5.66 -5.73 18.02
N TYR A 147 5.62 -4.94 16.95
CA TYR A 147 4.91 -5.32 15.74
C TYR A 147 5.57 -6.52 15.04
N LEU A 148 6.91 -6.53 14.97
CA LEU A 148 7.67 -7.68 14.44
C LEU A 148 7.41 -8.97 15.24
N ASP A 149 7.37 -8.88 16.57
CA ASP A 149 7.10 -10.03 17.44
C ASP A 149 5.69 -10.60 17.19
N ILE A 150 4.69 -9.73 17.00
CA ILE A 150 3.32 -10.14 16.66
C ILE A 150 3.29 -10.87 15.31
N LEU A 151 3.97 -10.34 14.29
CA LEU A 151 4.04 -10.99 12.98
C LEU A 151 4.71 -12.37 13.04
N ALA A 152 5.79 -12.50 13.82
CA ALA A 152 6.49 -13.76 14.02
C ALA A 152 5.57 -14.79 14.72
N GLU A 153 4.85 -14.39 15.77
CA GLU A 153 3.89 -15.25 16.46
C GLU A 153 2.77 -15.71 15.51
N MET A 154 2.16 -14.79 14.76
CA MET A 154 1.10 -15.12 13.80
C MET A 154 1.56 -16.11 12.73
N THR A 155 2.79 -15.95 12.23
CA THR A 155 3.38 -16.84 11.23
C THR A 155 3.62 -18.24 11.81
N SER A 156 4.22 -18.33 13.01
CA SER A 156 4.45 -19.61 13.70
C SER A 156 3.15 -20.37 14.01
N HIS A 157 2.08 -19.64 14.34
CA HIS A 157 0.76 -20.21 14.60
C HIS A 157 0.05 -20.67 13.32
N SER A 158 0.34 -20.04 12.17
CA SER A 158 -0.18 -20.49 10.88
C SER A 158 0.51 -21.79 10.40
N GLU A 159 1.83 -21.90 10.60
CA GLU A 159 2.62 -23.09 10.26
C GLU A 159 2.27 -24.30 11.14
N SER A 160 2.05 -24.08 12.43
CA SER A 160 1.62 -25.14 13.36
C SER A 160 0.20 -25.66 13.11
N LYS A 161 -0.69 -24.84 12.52
CA LYS A 161 -2.01 -25.31 12.06
C LYS A 161 -1.93 -26.11 10.76
N LEU A 162 -1.03 -25.73 9.84
CA LEU A 162 -0.78 -26.48 8.61
C LEU A 162 -0.18 -27.87 8.92
N SER A 163 0.79 -27.96 9.84
CA SER A 163 1.38 -29.24 10.24
C SER A 163 0.37 -30.17 10.92
N ASN A 164 -0.48 -29.65 11.82
CA ASN A 164 -1.54 -30.44 12.46
C ASN A 164 -2.61 -30.93 11.47
N THR A 165 -2.93 -30.14 10.44
CA THR A 165 -3.91 -30.53 9.41
C THR A 165 -3.36 -31.62 8.47
N ILE A 166 -2.05 -31.59 8.17
CA ILE A 166 -1.38 -32.62 7.37
C ILE A 166 -1.33 -33.95 8.14
N TYR A 167 -0.97 -33.92 9.43
CA TYR A 167 -0.94 -35.14 10.26
C TYR A 167 -2.30 -35.84 10.37
N THR A 168 -3.41 -35.08 10.39
CA THR A 168 -4.76 -35.69 10.40
C THR A 168 -5.19 -36.29 9.06
N LYS A 169 -4.57 -35.92 7.93
CA LYS A 169 -4.91 -36.47 6.60
C LYS A 169 -4.12 -37.72 6.22
N THR A 170 -3.00 -37.99 6.88
CA THR A 170 -2.14 -39.17 6.58
C THR A 170 -2.54 -40.44 7.34
N TYR A 171 -3.56 -40.35 8.21
CA TYR A 171 -4.11 -41.49 8.94
C TYR A 171 -5.62 -41.63 8.66
N HIS A 172 -5.98 -41.95 7.43
CA HIS A 172 -7.25 -42.60 7.09
C HIS A 172 -7.11 -43.41 5.79
#